data_AF-A0A934A0L9-F1
#
_entry.id   AF-A0A934A0L9-F1
#
_cell.length_a   1.000
_cell.length_b   1.000
_cell.length_c   1.000
_cell.angle_alpha   90.00
_cell.angle_beta   90.00
_cell.angle_gamma   90.00
#
_symmetry.space_group_name_H-M   'P 1'
#
loop_
_entity.id
_entity.type
_entity.pdbx_description
1 polymer ?
#
loop_
_entity_poly.entity_id
_entity_poly.type
_entity_poly.pdbx_seq_one_letter_code
_entity_poly.pdbx_strand_id
1 'polypeptide(L)'
;MKWPLFLLAMLLSACASPGLRDRTIPDEPPASEPAPAAQAPPAPRAFNPKAFAAGFTRLADCEQAARDLQPKGPEQAWAVLRECVSRGFVNLKRVTDGGWESDLGSRKDASLLLARMIAARGGELESDLAVLRARRIPIFSLASAMEQPKTYSGRLVLVRARIAEMKEESGRPTVLISETGLGGVSSEVMTGSSTWKSSGNSNGRGAPNNSRWESEYASYETRHDNAVQETGREALLRLSKADPFLAPGKEFIVLARFEGVRTSGSAEDAELSKVAQLGAIVYFEPAALVIE
;
A
#
# COMPACT_ATOMS: atom_id res chain seq x y z
N MET A 1 26.56 -4.13 43.24
CA MET A 1 26.45 -2.83 43.93
C MET A 1 24.96 -2.59 44.20
N LYS A 2 24.62 -2.38 45.47
CA LYS A 2 23.26 -2.35 46.03
C LYS A 2 22.90 -0.91 46.44
N TRP A 3 21.58 -0.65 46.49
CA TRP A 3 20.84 0.35 47.28
C TRP A 3 20.49 1.73 46.64
N PRO A 4 19.40 2.40 47.09
CA PRO A 4 18.05 1.87 47.33
C PRO A 4 16.89 2.84 46.94
N LEU A 5 15.67 2.30 46.99
CA LEU A 5 14.38 2.99 47.12
C LEU A 5 14.38 4.06 48.23
N PHE A 6 13.67 5.17 48.00
CA PHE A 6 13.07 5.97 49.07
C PHE A 6 11.58 6.24 48.77
N LEU A 7 10.74 5.65 49.61
CA LEU A 7 9.34 6.00 49.86
C LEU A 7 9.30 7.26 50.74
N LEU A 8 8.38 8.19 50.48
CA LEU A 8 7.89 9.09 51.52
C LEU A 8 6.39 9.34 51.33
N ALA A 9 5.67 9.20 52.44
CA ALA A 9 4.22 9.23 52.58
C ALA A 9 3.75 10.45 53.40
N MET A 10 2.47 10.77 53.22
CA MET A 10 1.55 11.53 54.09
C MET A 10 1.78 13.03 54.35
N LEU A 11 0.71 13.83 54.20
CA LEU A 11 -0.15 14.23 55.34
C LEU A 11 -1.33 15.10 54.87
N LEU A 12 -2.51 14.78 55.40
CA LEU A 12 -3.75 15.57 55.31
C LEU A 12 -3.63 16.86 56.14
N SER A 13 -4.34 17.90 55.73
CA SER A 13 -4.82 18.92 56.67
C SER A 13 -6.18 19.46 56.25
N ALA A 14 -7.16 19.27 57.14
CA ALA A 14 -8.50 19.85 57.10
C ALA A 14 -8.52 21.15 57.90
N CYS A 15 -9.28 22.15 57.45
CA CYS A 15 -9.76 23.23 58.32
C CYS A 15 -11.25 23.43 58.09
N ALA A 16 -12.03 23.12 59.13
CA ALA A 16 -13.40 23.55 59.32
C ALA A 16 -13.42 24.89 60.06
N SER A 17 -14.40 25.74 59.78
CA SER A 17 -14.84 26.76 60.74
C SER A 17 -16.34 27.06 60.54
N PRO A 18 -17.11 27.18 61.65
CA PRO A 18 -18.56 27.26 61.63
C PRO A 18 -19.07 28.71 61.65
N GLY A 19 -20.28 28.92 61.12
CA GLY A 19 -21.02 30.17 61.24
C GLY A 19 -22.50 29.90 61.50
N LEU A 20 -22.89 29.99 62.77
CA LEU A 20 -24.27 29.98 63.27
C LEU A 20 -24.92 31.36 63.06
N ARG A 21 -26.06 31.41 62.36
CA ARG A 21 -27.13 32.42 62.46
C ARG A 21 -28.43 31.70 62.08
N ASP A 22 -29.23 31.26 63.04
CA ASP A 22 -30.29 31.99 63.75
C ASP A 22 -31.31 32.71 62.84
N ARG A 23 -32.56 32.37 63.15
CA ARG A 23 -33.84 33.05 62.91
C ARG A 23 -34.71 32.72 61.69
N THR A 24 -35.93 32.36 62.11
CA THR A 24 -37.26 32.69 61.60
C THR A 24 -37.79 31.85 60.44
N ILE A 25 -38.80 31.04 60.81
CA ILE A 25 -39.83 30.47 59.95
C ILE A 25 -40.80 31.62 59.58
N PRO A 26 -41.04 31.83 58.28
CA PRO A 26 -42.35 32.28 57.83
C PRO A 26 -42.93 31.36 56.75
N ASP A 27 -44.24 31.12 56.90
CA ASP A 27 -45.25 30.62 55.96
C ASP A 27 -44.83 29.95 54.65
N GLU A 28 -45.34 28.73 54.49
CA GLU A 28 -45.37 27.90 53.30
C GLU A 28 -46.12 28.61 52.14
N PRO A 29 -45.45 28.95 51.02
CA PRO A 29 -46.10 29.31 49.78
C PRO A 29 -46.40 28.05 48.93
N PRO A 30 -47.44 28.08 48.09
CA PRO A 30 -47.98 26.89 47.45
C PRO A 30 -46.99 26.23 46.47
N ALA A 31 -47.10 24.90 46.39
CA ALA A 31 -46.34 24.04 45.49
C ALA A 31 -46.27 24.62 44.06
N SER A 32 -45.08 25.08 43.69
CA SER A 32 -44.76 25.45 42.32
C SER A 32 -44.48 24.19 41.53
N GLU A 33 -45.22 23.97 40.43
CA GLU A 33 -44.94 22.90 39.46
C GLU A 33 -43.47 22.95 39.00
N PRO A 34 -42.80 21.80 38.83
CA PRO A 34 -41.44 21.77 38.35
C PRO A 34 -41.39 22.32 36.92
N ALA A 35 -40.58 23.37 36.73
CA ALA A 35 -40.27 23.90 35.41
C ALA A 35 -39.70 22.78 34.52
N PRO A 36 -40.06 22.73 33.22
CA PRO A 36 -39.52 21.73 32.31
C PRO A 36 -37.99 21.84 32.28
N ALA A 37 -37.33 20.70 32.56
CA ALA A 37 -35.88 20.61 32.53
C ALA A 37 -35.34 21.15 31.20
N ALA A 38 -34.50 22.18 31.28
CA ALA A 38 -33.76 22.67 30.13
C ALA A 38 -32.97 21.50 29.53
N GLN A 39 -33.27 21.14 28.28
CA GLN A 39 -32.55 20.10 27.56
C GLN A 39 -31.07 20.47 27.52
N ALA A 40 -30.22 19.59 28.04
CA ALA A 40 -28.78 19.77 27.97
C ALA A 40 -28.35 19.93 26.50
N PRO A 41 -27.40 20.83 26.19
CA PRO A 41 -26.93 21.03 24.83
C PRO A 41 -26.40 19.70 24.27
N PRO A 42 -26.69 19.38 22.99
CA PRO A 42 -26.24 18.13 22.40
C PRO A 42 -24.72 18.04 22.46
N ALA A 43 -24.22 16.88 22.90
CA ALA A 43 -22.79 16.60 22.96
C ALA A 43 -22.11 16.91 21.60
N PRO A 44 -20.89 17.46 21.59
CA PRO A 44 -20.18 17.76 20.36
C PRO A 44 -20.07 16.48 19.51
N ARG A 45 -20.52 16.57 18.25
CA ARG A 45 -20.49 15.44 17.33
C ARG A 45 -19.05 14.97 17.17
N ALA A 46 -18.81 13.67 17.38
CA ALA A 46 -17.50 13.07 17.13
C ALA A 46 -17.10 13.26 15.66
N PHE A 47 -15.83 13.62 15.42
CA PHE A 47 -15.29 13.78 14.08
C PHE A 47 -15.41 12.46 13.30
N ASN A 48 -15.97 12.51 12.08
CA ASN A 48 -16.13 11.35 11.21
C ASN A 48 -15.20 11.48 9.99
N PRO A 49 -14.05 10.76 9.96
CA PRO A 49 -13.09 10.84 8.87
C PRO A 49 -13.66 10.45 7.52
N LYS A 50 -14.56 9.46 7.48
CA LYS A 50 -15.19 8.99 6.24
C LYS A 50 -16.12 10.04 5.65
N ALA A 51 -16.94 10.67 6.49
CA ALA A 51 -17.82 11.76 6.07
C ALA A 51 -17.01 12.98 5.62
N PHE A 52 -15.92 13.29 6.33
CA PHE A 52 -15.01 14.37 5.95
C PHE A 52 -14.37 14.11 4.58
N ALA A 53 -13.79 12.93 4.38
CA ALA A 53 -13.19 12.54 3.11
C ALA A 53 -14.22 12.55 1.97
N ALA A 54 -15.44 12.06 2.20
CA ALA A 54 -16.51 12.03 1.20
C ALA A 54 -16.91 13.43 0.68
N GLY A 55 -16.61 14.50 1.42
CA GLY A 55 -16.85 15.88 0.98
C GLY A 55 -15.97 16.35 -0.19
N PHE A 56 -14.90 15.62 -0.52
CA PHE A 56 -13.96 15.99 -1.58
C PHE A 56 -14.17 15.15 -2.83
N THR A 57 -14.44 15.80 -3.97
CA THR A 57 -14.54 15.12 -5.27
C THR A 57 -13.17 14.65 -5.77
N ARG A 58 -12.16 15.53 -5.72
CA ARG A 58 -10.78 15.19 -6.12
C ARG A 58 -10.04 14.58 -4.95
N LEU A 59 -9.37 13.46 -5.20
CA LEU A 59 -8.64 12.73 -4.17
C LEU A 59 -7.37 13.45 -3.70
N ALA A 60 -6.76 14.27 -4.57
CA ALA A 60 -5.65 15.15 -4.19
C ALA A 60 -6.09 16.23 -3.18
N ASP A 61 -7.28 16.79 -3.34
CA ASP A 61 -7.83 17.80 -2.41
C ASP A 61 -8.17 17.16 -1.06
N CYS A 62 -8.66 15.91 -1.07
CA CYS A 62 -8.87 15.11 0.14
C CYS A 62 -7.56 14.95 0.93
N GLU A 63 -6.46 14.57 0.26
CA GLU A 63 -5.15 14.43 0.91
C GLU A 63 -4.62 15.77 1.41
N GLN A 64 -4.75 16.84 0.62
CA GLN A 64 -4.34 18.18 1.06
C GLN A 64 -5.10 18.60 2.32
N ALA A 65 -6.42 18.39 2.35
CA ALA A 65 -7.23 18.70 3.53
C ALA A 65 -6.82 17.84 4.74
N ALA A 66 -6.46 16.57 4.53
CA ALA A 66 -5.90 15.73 5.59
C ALA A 66 -4.60 16.31 6.14
N ARG A 67 -3.73 16.82 5.27
CA ARG A 67 -2.46 17.46 5.65
C ARG A 67 -2.69 18.75 6.44
N ASP A 68 -3.67 19.56 6.03
CA ASP A 68 -4.02 20.81 6.72
C ASP A 68 -4.59 20.56 8.14
N LEU A 69 -5.10 19.34 8.41
CA LEU A 69 -5.54 18.91 9.74
C LEU A 69 -4.40 18.48 10.66
N GLN A 70 -3.22 18.12 10.13
CA GLN A 70 -2.09 17.64 10.94
C GLN A 70 -1.75 18.53 12.15
N PRO A 71 -1.58 19.85 12.01
CA PRO A 71 -1.22 20.70 13.16
C PRO A 71 -2.33 20.80 14.22
N LYS A 72 -3.58 20.48 13.86
CA LYS A 72 -4.75 20.58 14.75
C LYS A 72 -5.09 19.25 15.42
N GLY A 73 -4.81 18.14 14.74
CA GLY A 73 -5.19 16.81 15.18
C GLY A 73 -4.50 15.74 14.34
N PRO A 74 -3.29 15.27 14.70
CA PRO A 74 -2.53 14.31 13.90
C PRO A 74 -3.27 12.98 13.71
N GLU A 75 -3.99 12.50 14.73
CA GLU A 75 -4.82 11.29 14.62
C GLU A 75 -5.99 11.45 13.65
N GLN A 76 -6.62 12.64 13.65
CA GLN A 76 -7.73 12.93 12.73
C GLN A 76 -7.21 13.06 11.30
N ALA A 77 -6.10 13.77 11.12
CA ALA A 77 -5.40 13.91 9.86
C ALA A 77 -5.03 12.55 9.25
N TRP A 78 -4.40 11.68 10.04
CA TRP A 78 -4.06 10.32 9.62
C TRP A 78 -5.32 9.51 9.26
N ALA A 79 -6.36 9.58 10.08
CA ALA A 79 -7.61 8.88 9.80
C ALA A 79 -8.24 9.34 8.47
N VAL A 80 -8.23 10.64 8.16
CA VAL A 80 -8.69 11.17 6.87
C VAL A 80 -7.82 10.68 5.72
N LEU A 81 -6.49 10.69 5.85
CA LEU A 81 -5.58 10.18 4.82
C LEU A 81 -5.92 8.72 4.45
N ARG A 82 -6.17 7.86 5.43
CA ARG A 82 -6.56 6.47 5.19
C ARG A 82 -7.87 6.36 4.42
N GLU A 83 -8.83 7.24 4.67
CA GLU A 83 -10.08 7.29 3.91
C GLU A 83 -9.83 7.81 2.48
N CYS A 84 -8.98 8.81 2.28
CA CYS A 84 -8.60 9.27 0.93
C CYS A 84 -7.94 8.13 0.12
N VAL A 85 -7.02 7.37 0.72
CA VAL A 85 -6.39 6.20 0.07
C VAL A 85 -7.41 5.10 -0.21
N SER A 86 -8.33 4.83 0.72
CA SER A 86 -9.39 3.83 0.52
C SER A 86 -10.36 4.21 -0.60
N ARG A 87 -10.48 5.51 -0.93
CA ARG A 87 -11.24 6.02 -2.08
C ARG A 87 -10.44 6.02 -3.40
N GLY A 88 -9.16 5.63 -3.37
CA GLY A 88 -8.31 5.51 -4.56
C GLY A 88 -7.19 6.55 -4.68
N PHE A 89 -6.84 7.27 -3.61
CA PHE A 89 -5.68 8.16 -3.67
C PHE A 89 -4.38 7.34 -3.70
N VAL A 90 -3.56 7.53 -4.75
CA VAL A 90 -2.41 6.67 -5.05
C VAL A 90 -1.10 7.41 -5.35
N ASN A 91 -1.02 8.72 -5.08
CA ASN A 91 0.23 9.47 -5.31
C ASN A 91 1.24 9.18 -4.19
N LEU A 92 2.07 8.15 -4.39
CA LEU A 92 3.04 7.67 -3.40
C LEU A 92 4.05 8.75 -3.03
N LYS A 93 4.65 9.42 -4.03
CA LYS A 93 5.63 10.49 -3.80
C LYS A 93 5.08 11.59 -2.91
N ARG A 94 3.83 12.01 -3.13
CA ARG A 94 3.17 13.04 -2.31
C ARG A 94 2.99 12.64 -0.84
N VAL A 95 2.74 11.36 -0.58
CA VAL A 95 2.67 10.82 0.79
C VAL A 95 4.06 10.75 1.42
N THR A 96 5.07 10.35 0.66
CA THR A 96 6.43 10.11 1.18
C THR A 96 7.32 11.36 1.25
N ASP A 97 7.04 12.41 0.46
CA ASP A 97 7.91 13.59 0.31
C ASP A 97 7.53 14.78 1.21
N GLY A 98 6.78 14.56 2.29
CA GLY A 98 6.35 15.67 3.14
C GLY A 98 5.89 15.27 4.54
N GLY A 99 4.99 16.08 5.10
CA GLY A 99 4.49 16.02 6.49
C GLY A 99 3.99 14.69 7.05
N TRP A 100 3.93 13.60 6.28
CA TRP A 100 3.60 12.26 6.79
C TRP A 100 4.84 11.43 7.16
N GLU A 101 6.08 11.88 6.89
CA GLU A 101 7.30 11.07 7.10
C GLU A 101 7.41 10.50 8.53
N SER A 102 7.14 11.33 9.55
CA SER A 102 7.13 10.89 10.96
C SER A 102 6.05 9.85 11.22
N ASP A 103 4.86 10.02 10.65
CA ASP A 103 3.76 9.05 10.78
C ASP A 103 4.11 7.72 10.09
N LEU A 104 4.72 7.78 8.90
CA LEU A 104 5.11 6.60 8.13
C LEU A 104 6.17 5.74 8.85
N GLY A 105 7.05 6.37 9.63
CA GLY A 105 8.07 5.67 10.42
C GLY A 105 7.58 5.14 11.76
N SER A 106 6.55 5.74 12.36
CA SER A 106 6.13 5.45 13.74
C SER A 106 4.83 4.65 13.85
N ARG A 107 3.90 4.78 12.88
CA ARG A 107 2.59 4.15 12.95
C ARG A 107 2.62 2.70 12.48
N LYS A 108 1.91 1.83 13.21
CA LYS A 108 1.81 0.40 12.89
C LYS A 108 1.07 0.12 11.59
N ASP A 109 0.12 0.98 11.21
CA ASP A 109 -0.70 0.83 10.00
C ASP A 109 -0.13 1.56 8.77
N ALA A 110 1.00 2.25 8.90
CA ALA A 110 1.66 2.93 7.77
C ALA A 110 2.03 1.96 6.65
N SER A 111 2.63 0.81 6.98
CA SER A 111 2.99 -0.19 5.97
C SER A 111 1.78 -0.78 5.26
N LEU A 112 0.63 -0.89 5.95
CA LEU A 112 -0.64 -1.35 5.36
C LEU A 112 -1.18 -0.32 4.37
N LEU A 113 -1.11 0.96 4.73
CA LEU A 113 -1.49 2.07 3.85
C LEU A 113 -0.64 2.06 2.56
N LEU A 114 0.68 1.97 2.71
CA LEU A 114 1.62 1.96 1.58
C LEU A 114 1.40 0.74 0.67
N ALA A 115 1.25 -0.45 1.25
CA ALA A 115 0.98 -1.67 0.47
C ALA A 115 -0.33 -1.56 -0.33
N ARG A 116 -1.38 -0.97 0.25
CA ARG A 116 -2.64 -0.71 -0.46
C ARG A 116 -2.46 0.30 -1.60
N MET A 117 -1.75 1.40 -1.36
CA MET A 117 -1.47 2.40 -2.41
C MET A 117 -0.71 1.76 -3.57
N ILE A 118 0.35 1.00 -3.28
CA ILE A 118 1.17 0.31 -4.29
C ILE A 118 0.32 -0.67 -5.10
N ALA A 119 -0.54 -1.46 -4.45
CA ALA A 119 -1.47 -2.33 -5.16
C ALA A 119 -2.44 -1.56 -6.07
N ALA A 120 -2.98 -0.45 -5.58
CA ALA A 120 -3.88 0.40 -6.37
C ALA A 120 -3.17 1.14 -7.53
N ARG A 121 -1.84 1.28 -7.48
CA ARG A 121 -0.99 1.76 -8.60
C ARG A 121 -0.67 0.68 -9.64
N GLY A 122 -1.13 -0.55 -9.42
CA GLY A 122 -0.82 -1.69 -10.28
C GLY A 122 0.41 -2.49 -9.84
N GLY A 123 1.10 -2.10 -8.76
CA GLY A 123 2.13 -2.92 -8.13
C GLY A 123 3.48 -2.95 -8.85
N GLU A 124 3.98 -1.80 -9.29
CA GLU A 124 5.34 -1.65 -9.84
C GLU A 124 6.36 -1.56 -8.70
N LEU A 125 6.75 -2.72 -8.16
CA LEU A 125 7.51 -2.76 -6.91
C LEU A 125 8.90 -2.15 -7.00
N GLU A 126 9.58 -2.21 -8.13
CA GLU A 126 10.95 -1.69 -8.24
C GLU A 126 11.00 -0.17 -8.05
N SER A 127 10.14 0.55 -8.77
CA SER A 127 10.03 2.01 -8.70
C SER A 127 9.45 2.46 -7.34
N ASP A 128 8.39 1.81 -6.86
CA ASP A 128 7.74 2.16 -5.60
C ASP A 128 8.67 1.89 -4.40
N LEU A 129 9.38 0.76 -4.35
CA LEU A 129 10.33 0.46 -3.28
C LEU A 129 11.56 1.38 -3.32
N ALA A 130 11.96 1.89 -4.49
CA ALA A 130 12.99 2.92 -4.58
C ALA A 130 12.58 4.22 -3.89
N VAL A 131 11.31 4.65 -4.05
CA VAL A 131 10.74 5.81 -3.36
C VAL A 131 10.74 5.59 -1.84
N LEU A 132 10.30 4.42 -1.36
CA LEU A 132 10.29 4.10 0.07
C LEU A 132 11.71 4.09 0.67
N ARG A 133 12.67 3.50 -0.04
CA ARG A 133 14.08 3.43 0.37
C ARG A 133 14.71 4.82 0.46
N ALA A 134 14.40 5.71 -0.48
CA ALA A 134 14.88 7.10 -0.47
C ALA A 134 14.41 7.89 0.76
N ARG A 135 13.35 7.43 1.44
CA ARG A 135 12.81 7.99 2.69
C ARG A 135 13.05 7.10 3.91
N ARG A 136 13.93 6.11 3.79
CA ARG A 136 14.28 5.16 4.86
C ARG A 136 13.08 4.42 5.48
N ILE A 137 12.02 4.21 4.70
CA ILE A 137 10.86 3.41 5.12
C ILE A 137 11.24 1.91 5.03
N PRO A 138 11.14 1.13 6.13
CA PRO A 138 11.73 -0.22 6.22
C PRO A 138 10.84 -1.31 5.63
N ILE A 139 10.51 -1.19 4.33
CA ILE A 139 9.83 -2.21 3.53
C ILE A 139 10.78 -2.62 2.39
N PHE A 140 11.03 -3.91 2.25
CA PHE A 140 12.09 -4.44 1.37
C PHE A 140 11.53 -5.34 0.27
N SER A 141 12.34 -5.57 -0.78
CA SER A 141 12.02 -6.56 -1.82
C SER A 141 12.33 -7.97 -1.33
N LEU A 142 11.68 -8.96 -1.94
CA LEU A 142 12.01 -10.37 -1.68
C LEU A 142 13.47 -10.68 -2.06
N ALA A 143 13.92 -10.13 -3.19
CA ALA A 143 15.30 -10.32 -3.68
C ALA A 143 16.35 -9.94 -2.62
N SER A 144 16.28 -8.74 -2.05
CA SER A 144 17.22 -8.30 -1.02
C SER A 144 17.14 -9.17 0.25
N ALA A 145 15.92 -9.59 0.62
CA ALA A 145 15.72 -10.44 1.79
C ALA A 145 16.33 -11.83 1.61
N MET A 146 16.21 -12.42 0.42
CA MET A 146 16.80 -13.71 0.09
C MET A 146 18.33 -13.67 -0.05
N GLU A 147 18.89 -12.54 -0.49
CA GLU A 147 20.33 -12.35 -0.58
C GLU A 147 20.99 -12.27 0.81
N GLN A 148 20.34 -11.60 1.77
CA GLN A 148 20.84 -11.46 3.14
C GLN A 148 19.82 -11.91 4.20
N PRO A 149 19.49 -13.21 4.30
CA PRO A 149 18.36 -13.67 5.11
C PRO A 149 18.46 -13.33 6.60
N LYS A 150 19.68 -13.34 7.16
CA LYS A 150 19.92 -13.00 8.56
C LYS A 150 19.64 -11.52 8.85
N THR A 151 19.98 -10.62 7.93
CA THR A 151 19.76 -9.18 8.06
C THR A 151 18.28 -8.81 7.98
N TYR A 152 17.54 -9.51 7.11
CA TYR A 152 16.14 -9.21 6.83
C TYR A 152 15.14 -10.06 7.61
N SER A 153 15.59 -11.01 8.43
CA SER A 153 14.70 -11.80 9.29
C SER A 153 13.84 -10.89 10.19
N GLY A 154 12.54 -11.15 10.19
CA GLY A 154 11.55 -10.37 10.92
C GLY A 154 11.18 -9.03 10.28
N ARG A 155 11.83 -8.61 9.19
CA ARG A 155 11.52 -7.37 8.47
C ARG A 155 10.35 -7.53 7.52
N LEU A 156 9.77 -6.39 7.13
CA LEU A 156 8.66 -6.35 6.20
C LEU A 156 9.18 -6.44 4.77
N VAL A 157 8.56 -7.34 3.99
CA VAL A 157 8.78 -7.45 2.56
C VAL A 157 7.48 -7.21 1.82
N LEU A 158 7.58 -6.58 0.65
CA LEU A 158 6.48 -6.41 -0.27
C LEU A 158 6.81 -7.23 -1.53
N VAL A 159 5.87 -8.09 -1.92
CA VAL A 159 6.06 -9.03 -3.02
C VAL A 159 4.85 -8.95 -3.93
N ARG A 160 5.08 -8.83 -5.24
CA ARG A 160 4.06 -9.05 -6.25
C ARG A 160 4.20 -10.50 -6.64
N ALA A 161 3.16 -11.28 -6.47
CA ALA A 161 3.27 -12.70 -6.70
C ALA A 161 2.01 -13.28 -7.30
N ARG A 162 2.22 -14.34 -8.08
CA ARG A 162 1.16 -15.22 -8.54
C ARG A 162 1.04 -16.40 -7.58
N ILE A 163 -0.19 -16.81 -7.29
CA ILE A 163 -0.45 -18.02 -6.51
C ILE A 163 -0.16 -19.24 -7.40
N ALA A 164 0.82 -20.05 -7.01
CA ALA A 164 1.15 -21.29 -7.71
C ALA A 164 0.30 -22.44 -7.18
N GLU A 165 0.32 -22.66 -5.87
CA GLU A 165 -0.34 -23.79 -5.22
C GLU A 165 -0.77 -23.44 -3.79
N MET A 166 -1.85 -24.04 -3.31
CA MET A 166 -2.25 -23.99 -1.91
C MET A 166 -2.14 -25.36 -1.27
N LYS A 167 -1.51 -25.41 -0.10
CA LYS A 167 -1.35 -26.60 0.73
C LYS A 167 -1.74 -26.29 2.17
N GLU A 168 -2.07 -27.32 2.93
CA GLU A 168 -2.23 -27.21 4.37
C GLU A 168 -1.04 -27.89 5.05
N GLU A 169 -0.21 -27.12 5.76
CA GLU A 169 0.96 -27.63 6.47
C GLU A 169 0.69 -27.47 7.98
N SER A 170 0.65 -28.58 8.71
CA SER A 170 0.45 -28.59 10.18
C SER A 170 -0.82 -27.84 10.64
N GLY A 171 -1.92 -27.97 9.89
CA GLY A 171 -3.20 -27.30 10.19
C GLY A 171 -3.20 -25.79 9.94
N ARG A 172 -2.18 -25.27 9.24
CA ARG A 172 -2.15 -23.89 8.76
C ARG A 172 -2.13 -23.84 7.23
N PRO A 173 -2.97 -23.02 6.60
CA PRO A 173 -2.94 -22.85 5.17
C PRO A 173 -1.65 -22.14 4.77
N THR A 174 -0.92 -22.78 3.85
CA THR A 174 0.35 -22.29 3.30
C THR A 174 0.22 -22.23 1.78
N VAL A 175 0.63 -21.12 1.21
CA VAL A 175 0.47 -20.85 -0.21
C VAL A 175 1.85 -20.71 -0.84
N LEU A 176 2.14 -21.51 -1.86
CA LEU A 176 3.31 -21.31 -2.69
C LEU A 176 3.01 -20.16 -3.65
N ILE A 177 3.86 -19.14 -3.61
CA ILE A 177 3.75 -17.97 -4.46
C ILE A 177 5.04 -17.80 -5.27
N SER A 178 4.89 -17.41 -6.53
CA SER A 178 6.00 -17.10 -7.44
C SER A 178 6.06 -15.60 -7.64
N GLU A 179 7.19 -14.97 -7.32
CA GLU A 179 7.36 -13.52 -7.45
C GLU A 179 7.37 -13.12 -8.93
N THR A 180 6.52 -12.15 -9.25
CA THR A 180 6.42 -11.54 -10.57
C THR A 180 6.86 -10.09 -10.54
N GLY A 181 7.57 -9.67 -11.58
CA GLY A 181 7.92 -8.28 -11.85
C GLY A 181 7.03 -7.69 -12.94
N LEU A 182 7.04 -6.36 -13.05
CA LEU A 182 6.57 -5.67 -14.24
C LEU A 182 7.77 -5.28 -15.08
N GLY A 183 7.77 -5.71 -16.33
CA GLY A 183 8.76 -5.30 -17.33
C GLY A 183 8.07 -4.80 -18.60
N GLY A 184 8.70 -3.88 -19.31
CA GLY A 184 8.25 -3.48 -20.65
C GLY A 184 8.63 -4.55 -21.66
N VAL A 185 7.67 -5.05 -22.42
CA VAL A 185 7.88 -5.89 -23.60
C VAL A 185 7.70 -5.01 -24.82
N SER A 186 8.74 -4.90 -25.65
CA SER A 186 8.66 -4.25 -26.94
C SER A 186 8.08 -5.21 -27.98
N SER A 187 7.02 -4.80 -28.67
CA SER A 187 6.53 -5.45 -29.88
C SER A 187 6.64 -4.47 -31.06
N GLU A 188 7.13 -4.94 -32.20
CA GLU A 188 7.06 -4.16 -33.43
C GLU A 188 5.66 -4.33 -34.03
N VAL A 189 4.92 -3.24 -34.12
CA VAL A 189 3.61 -3.19 -34.74
C VAL A 189 3.76 -2.54 -36.11
N MET A 190 3.35 -3.22 -37.17
CA MET A 190 3.31 -2.62 -38.50
C MET A 190 2.22 -1.53 -38.51
N THR A 191 2.64 -0.27 -38.58
CA THR A 191 1.73 0.89 -38.55
C THR A 191 1.29 1.34 -39.93
N GLY A 192 1.91 0.80 -40.98
CA GLY A 192 1.42 0.94 -42.35
C GLY A 192 2.32 0.20 -43.34
N SER A 193 1.74 -0.22 -44.46
CA SER A 193 2.52 -0.58 -45.65
C SER A 193 2.16 0.37 -46.78
N SER A 194 3.16 0.81 -47.53
CA SER A 194 2.96 1.61 -48.73
C SER A 194 3.69 0.95 -49.89
N THR A 195 2.95 0.74 -50.98
CA THR A 195 3.49 0.15 -52.21
C THR A 195 3.63 1.26 -53.23
N TRP A 196 4.86 1.66 -53.54
CA TRP A 196 5.12 2.63 -54.60
C TRP A 196 5.39 1.87 -55.91
N LYS A 197 4.56 2.11 -56.93
CA LYS A 197 4.75 1.58 -58.28
C LYS A 197 5.16 2.72 -59.19
N SER A 198 6.40 2.66 -59.69
CA SER A 198 6.92 3.64 -60.65
C SER A 198 7.17 2.93 -61.98
N SER A 199 6.66 3.51 -63.06
CA SER A 199 6.95 3.09 -64.43
C SER A 199 7.70 4.20 -65.14
N GLY A 200 9.00 4.01 -65.36
CA GLY A 200 9.82 4.89 -66.19
C GLY A 200 9.79 4.43 -67.65
N ASN A 201 9.41 5.31 -68.56
CA ASN A 201 9.53 5.07 -70.00
C ASN A 201 10.73 5.85 -70.55
N SER A 202 11.84 5.16 -70.83
CA SER A 202 13.01 5.78 -71.45
C SER A 202 12.85 5.76 -72.98
N ASN A 203 12.57 6.92 -73.58
CA ASN A 203 12.63 7.09 -75.04
C ASN A 203 14.11 7.21 -75.49
N GLY A 204 14.89 6.15 -75.28
CA GLY A 204 16.21 5.96 -75.85
C GLY A 204 16.11 5.09 -77.11
N ARG A 205 16.78 5.48 -78.20
CA ARG A 205 16.82 4.72 -79.46
C ARG A 205 17.57 3.40 -79.25
N GLY A 206 16.87 2.35 -78.85
CA GLY A 206 17.37 0.99 -78.72
C GLY A 206 16.48 0.18 -77.78
N ALA A 207 15.83 -0.88 -78.30
CA ALA A 207 14.97 -1.89 -77.67
C ALA A 207 14.14 -1.46 -76.42
N PRO A 208 12.80 -1.51 -76.46
CA PRO A 208 11.97 -1.15 -75.31
C PRO A 208 12.23 -2.11 -74.14
N ASN A 209 12.97 -1.64 -73.14
CA ASN A 209 13.20 -2.37 -71.90
C ASN A 209 12.28 -1.77 -70.82
N ASN A 210 11.10 -2.38 -70.65
CA ASN A 210 10.15 -1.98 -69.61
C ASN A 210 10.63 -2.47 -68.24
N SER A 211 11.45 -1.68 -67.56
CA SER A 211 11.82 -1.98 -66.18
C SER A 211 10.70 -1.53 -65.24
N ARG A 212 9.83 -2.47 -64.85
CA ARG A 212 8.82 -2.27 -63.81
C ARG A 212 9.46 -2.55 -62.45
N TRP A 213 9.63 -1.50 -61.65
CA TRP A 213 10.15 -1.63 -60.28
C TRP A 213 8.98 -1.43 -59.30
N GLU A 214 8.78 -2.42 -58.43
CA GLU A 214 7.82 -2.39 -57.33
C GLU A 214 8.62 -2.40 -56.04
N SER A 215 8.52 -1.33 -55.27
CA SER A 215 9.15 -1.24 -53.95
C SER A 215 8.06 -1.17 -52.89
N GLU A 216 8.07 -2.14 -51.99
CA GLU A 216 7.19 -2.20 -50.83
C GLU A 216 7.94 -1.69 -49.61
N TYR A 217 7.39 -0.68 -48.94
CA TYR A 217 7.92 -0.16 -47.68
C TYR A 217 6.91 -0.44 -46.58
N ALA A 218 7.33 -1.20 -45.57
CA ALA A 218 6.59 -1.37 -44.32
C ALA A 218 7.16 -0.42 -43.27
N SER A 219 6.27 0.33 -42.62
CA SER A 219 6.55 1.14 -41.44
C SER A 219 6.24 0.31 -40.20
N TYR A 220 7.22 0.17 -39.32
CA TYR A 220 7.08 -0.49 -38.04
C TYR A 220 7.25 0.53 -36.93
N GLU A 221 6.38 0.50 -35.92
CA GLU A 221 6.53 1.25 -34.69
C GLU A 221 6.76 0.29 -33.53
N THR A 222 7.77 0.57 -32.70
CA THR A 222 8.02 -0.21 -31.50
C THR A 222 7.04 0.23 -30.41
N ARG A 223 6.09 -0.65 -30.08
CA ARG A 223 5.16 -0.46 -28.97
C ARG A 223 5.72 -1.15 -27.73
N HIS A 224 5.75 -0.45 -26.61
CA HIS A 224 6.11 -1.03 -25.33
C HIS A 224 4.84 -1.32 -24.53
N ASP A 225 4.57 -2.60 -24.26
CA ASP A 225 3.47 -3.03 -23.40
C ASP A 225 4.03 -3.54 -22.06
N ASN A 226 3.39 -3.19 -20.95
CA ASN A 226 3.77 -3.72 -19.65
C ASN A 226 3.36 -5.19 -19.54
N ALA A 227 4.33 -6.09 -19.37
CA ALA A 227 4.10 -7.51 -19.17
C ALA A 227 4.53 -7.93 -17.76
N VAL A 228 3.73 -8.83 -17.18
CA VAL A 228 4.09 -9.50 -15.94
C VAL A 228 5.08 -10.62 -16.27
N GLN A 229 6.24 -10.61 -15.63
CA GLN A 229 7.30 -11.60 -15.85
C GLN A 229 7.65 -12.30 -14.54
N GLU A 230 7.77 -13.62 -14.58
CA GLU A 230 8.23 -14.38 -13.44
C GLU A 230 9.72 -14.15 -13.20
N THR A 231 10.09 -13.96 -11.94
CA THR A 231 11.47 -13.62 -11.57
C THR A 231 12.32 -14.84 -11.19
N GLY A 232 11.70 -16.03 -11.17
CA GLY A 232 12.29 -17.28 -10.69
C GLY A 232 12.38 -17.39 -9.16
N ARG A 233 11.95 -16.38 -8.39
CA ARG A 233 11.95 -16.42 -6.92
C ARG A 233 10.62 -16.92 -6.39
N GLU A 234 10.70 -17.86 -5.46
CA GLU A 234 9.53 -18.48 -4.84
C GLU A 234 9.49 -18.24 -3.34
N ALA A 235 8.27 -18.22 -2.79
CA ALA A 235 8.05 -18.10 -1.36
C ALA A 235 6.87 -18.98 -0.88
N LEU A 236 7.01 -19.50 0.33
CA LEU A 236 5.93 -20.11 1.10
C LEU A 236 5.30 -19.04 1.99
N LEU A 237 4.07 -18.68 1.66
CA LEU A 237 3.27 -17.71 2.39
C LEU A 237 2.37 -18.42 3.41
N ARG A 238 2.66 -18.27 4.69
CA ARG A 238 1.85 -18.78 5.80
C ARG A 238 0.70 -17.82 6.09
N LEU A 239 -0.52 -18.35 6.06
CA LEU A 239 -1.72 -17.59 6.37
C LEU A 239 -2.20 -17.88 7.80
N SER A 240 -2.88 -16.90 8.40
CA SER A 240 -3.53 -17.07 9.71
C SER A 240 -4.84 -17.87 9.61
N LYS A 241 -5.53 -17.77 8.47
CA LYS A 241 -6.78 -18.46 8.16
C LYS A 241 -6.82 -18.77 6.66
N ALA A 242 -7.51 -19.84 6.27
CA ALA A 242 -7.76 -20.15 4.87
C ALA A 242 -8.61 -19.02 4.25
N ASP A 243 -8.22 -18.56 3.06
CA ASP A 243 -8.96 -17.59 2.29
C ASP A 243 -9.35 -18.19 0.92
N PRO A 244 -10.65 -18.36 0.62
CA PRO A 244 -11.10 -18.91 -0.65
C PRO A 244 -10.79 -18.01 -1.86
N PHE A 245 -10.42 -16.74 -1.66
CA PHE A 245 -10.12 -15.81 -2.75
C PHE A 245 -8.68 -15.92 -3.27
N LEU A 246 -7.79 -16.59 -2.53
CA LEU A 246 -6.42 -16.89 -2.94
C LEU A 246 -6.39 -18.10 -3.89
N ALA A 247 -6.93 -17.95 -5.09
CA ALA A 247 -6.95 -19.03 -6.08
C ALA A 247 -5.64 -19.12 -6.87
N PRO A 248 -5.20 -20.32 -7.29
CA PRO A 248 -4.10 -20.49 -8.23
C PRO A 248 -4.27 -19.66 -9.50
N GLY A 249 -3.17 -19.10 -10.00
CA GLY A 249 -3.15 -18.23 -11.17
C GLY A 249 -3.49 -16.76 -10.90
N LYS A 250 -4.08 -16.43 -9.75
CA LYS A 250 -4.32 -15.03 -9.37
C LYS A 250 -3.05 -14.32 -8.91
N GLU A 251 -3.04 -13.01 -9.09
CA GLU A 251 -1.93 -12.13 -8.70
C GLU A 251 -2.30 -11.25 -7.51
N PHE A 252 -1.34 -11.04 -6.62
CA PHE A 252 -1.51 -10.23 -5.43
C PHE A 252 -0.24 -9.43 -5.13
N ILE A 253 -0.43 -8.25 -4.53
CA ILE A 253 0.60 -7.54 -3.77
C ILE A 253 0.48 -7.98 -2.32
N VAL A 254 1.50 -8.68 -1.84
CA VAL A 254 1.58 -9.28 -0.52
C VAL A 254 2.54 -8.47 0.34
N LEU A 255 2.02 -7.90 1.43
CA LEU A 255 2.85 -7.42 2.53
C LEU A 255 3.01 -8.56 3.54
N ALA A 256 4.25 -8.97 3.77
CA ALA A 256 4.56 -10.08 4.65
C ALA A 256 5.75 -9.77 5.55
N ARG A 257 5.88 -10.57 6.62
CA ARG A 257 7.09 -10.64 7.42
C ARG A 257 8.00 -11.72 6.85
N PHE A 258 9.25 -11.38 6.57
CA PHE A 258 10.24 -12.34 6.12
C PHE A 258 10.73 -13.19 7.29
N GLU A 259 10.56 -14.51 7.23
CA GLU A 259 10.92 -15.44 8.31
C GLU A 259 12.26 -16.14 8.05
N GLY A 260 12.67 -16.25 6.78
CA GLY A 260 13.95 -16.83 6.40
C GLY A 260 13.90 -17.50 5.02
N VAL A 261 14.89 -18.35 4.74
CA VAL A 261 14.97 -19.14 3.49
C VAL A 261 15.10 -20.61 3.84
N ARG A 262 14.32 -21.46 3.18
CA ARG A 262 14.53 -22.92 3.11
C ARG A 262 15.29 -23.22 1.82
N THR A 263 16.30 -24.07 1.91
CA THR A 263 16.94 -24.66 0.73
C THR A 263 16.35 -26.05 0.53
N SER A 264 15.73 -26.29 -0.63
CA SER A 264 15.31 -27.62 -1.06
C SER A 264 16.28 -28.14 -2.12
N GLY A 265 16.75 -29.38 -1.94
CA GLY A 265 17.74 -30.04 -2.78
C GLY A 265 18.76 -30.82 -1.95
N SER A 266 19.27 -31.92 -2.48
CA SER A 266 20.45 -32.60 -1.92
C SER A 266 21.68 -31.71 -2.14
N ALA A 267 22.65 -31.72 -1.22
CA ALA A 267 23.93 -31.02 -1.43
C ALA A 267 24.73 -31.52 -2.65
N GLU A 268 24.30 -32.65 -3.24
CA GLU A 268 24.86 -33.26 -4.45
C GLU A 268 24.24 -32.72 -5.76
N ASP A 269 23.07 -32.09 -5.70
CA ASP A 269 22.45 -31.44 -6.85
C ASP A 269 22.95 -29.99 -6.96
N ALA A 270 23.46 -29.61 -8.13
CA ALA A 270 24.14 -28.33 -8.35
C ALA A 270 23.25 -27.08 -8.20
N GLU A 271 21.92 -27.24 -8.08
CA GLU A 271 20.97 -26.14 -7.87
C GLU A 271 20.11 -26.36 -6.62
N LEU A 272 20.60 -25.89 -5.48
CA LEU A 272 19.78 -25.73 -4.29
C LEU A 272 18.71 -24.65 -4.56
N SER A 273 17.46 -25.09 -4.70
CA SER A 273 16.32 -24.18 -4.86
C SER A 273 16.07 -23.46 -3.53
N LYS A 274 16.22 -22.12 -3.53
CA LYS A 274 15.98 -21.28 -2.36
C LYS A 274 14.53 -20.82 -2.36
N VAL A 275 13.78 -21.23 -1.35
CA VAL A 275 12.38 -20.84 -1.15
C VAL A 275 12.27 -19.97 0.10
N ALA A 276 11.77 -18.75 -0.05
CA ALA A 276 11.57 -17.85 1.08
C ALA A 276 10.41 -18.32 1.97
N GLN A 277 10.48 -18.06 3.28
CA GLN A 277 9.38 -18.25 4.21
C GLN A 277 8.81 -16.89 4.60
N LEU A 278 7.50 -16.72 4.42
CA LEU A 278 6.81 -15.47 4.65
C LEU A 278 5.61 -15.68 5.57
N GLY A 279 5.46 -14.81 6.57
CA GLY A 279 4.24 -14.69 7.37
C GLY A 279 3.35 -13.60 6.80
N ALA A 280 2.19 -13.96 6.25
CA ALA A 280 1.28 -12.99 5.63
C ALA A 280 0.76 -11.97 6.65
N ILE A 281 0.79 -10.69 6.28
CA ILE A 281 0.14 -9.62 7.06
C ILE A 281 -1.13 -9.19 6.35
N VAL A 282 -1.02 -8.85 5.07
CA VAL A 282 -2.15 -8.48 4.21
C VAL A 282 -1.76 -8.71 2.74
N TYR A 283 -2.76 -8.88 1.89
CA TYR A 283 -2.60 -8.92 0.44
C TYR A 283 -3.71 -8.14 -0.24
N PHE A 284 -3.42 -7.63 -1.43
CA PHE A 284 -4.33 -6.85 -2.25
C PHE A 284 -4.25 -7.32 -3.70
N GLU A 285 -5.38 -7.39 -4.41
CA GLU A 285 -5.36 -7.55 -5.87
C GLU A 285 -4.77 -6.25 -6.48
N PRO A 286 -3.73 -6.34 -7.34
CA PRO A 286 -3.22 -5.16 -8.02
C PRO A 286 -4.28 -4.60 -8.98
N ALA A 287 -4.36 -3.28 -9.10
CA ALA A 287 -5.16 -2.66 -10.14
C ALA A 287 -4.68 -3.16 -11.52
N ALA A 288 -5.62 -3.32 -12.46
CA ALA A 288 -5.26 -3.61 -13.85
C ALA A 288 -4.24 -2.55 -14.32
N LEU A 289 -3.24 -2.98 -15.10
CA LEU A 289 -2.19 -2.10 -15.61
C LEU A 289 -2.85 -1.02 -16.48
N VAL A 290 -3.14 0.14 -15.88
CA VAL A 290 -3.62 1.30 -16.64
C VAL A 290 -2.38 1.96 -17.21
N ILE A 291 -2.30 1.93 -18.53
CA ILE A 291 -1.35 2.71 -19.32
C ILE A 291 -1.71 4.18 -19.07
N GLU A 292 -0.87 4.92 -18.35
CA GLU A 292 -0.89 6.39 -18.35
C GLU A 292 0.20 6.92 -19.30
#